data_AF-A0A821SSY9-F1
#
_entry.id   AF-A0A821SSY9-F1
#
_cell.length_a   1.000
_cell.length_b   1.000
_cell.length_c   1.000
_cell.angle_alpha   90.00
_cell.angle_beta   90.00
_cell.angle_gamma   90.00
#
_symmetry.space_group_name_H-M   'P 1'
#
loop_
_entity.id
_entity.type
_entity.pdbx_description
1 polymer ?
#
loop_
_entity_poly.entity_id
_entity_poly.type
_entity_poly.pdbx_seq_one_letter_code
_entity_poly.pdbx_strand_id
1 'polypeptide(L)'
;KFPLTDKTKDQEKIKIFVNDYLEADGFFMLTLIKENSSDFVASEIVYRLYTEKFLEKYFKETATTTIYDAIDTKQFEDSMNNTKRRQPLCSMIC
;
A
#
# COMPACT_ATOMS: atom_id res chain seq x y z
N LYS A 1 28.06 11.08 -2.68
CA LYS A 1 27.03 10.37 -3.48
C LYS A 1 25.76 10.34 -2.64
N PHE A 2 24.77 11.16 -2.95
CA PHE A 2 23.45 11.03 -2.33
C PHE A 2 22.85 9.70 -2.79
N PRO A 3 22.31 8.87 -1.90
CA PRO A 3 21.67 7.63 -2.33
C PRO A 3 20.56 8.02 -3.30
N LEU A 4 20.55 7.39 -4.48
CA LEU A 4 19.45 7.47 -5.42
C LEU A 4 18.28 6.73 -4.76
N THR A 5 17.60 7.40 -3.85
CA THR A 5 16.33 6.95 -3.29
C THR A 5 15.42 6.67 -4.48
N ASP A 6 14.83 5.49 -4.51
CA ASP A 6 13.99 5.01 -5.62
C ASP A 6 12.68 5.81 -5.64
N LYS A 7 12.76 7.05 -6.14
CA LYS A 7 11.66 8.04 -6.16
C LYS A 7 10.39 7.43 -6.76
N THR A 8 10.55 6.51 -7.71
CA THR A 8 9.49 5.75 -8.35
C THR A 8 8.67 4.93 -7.35
N LYS A 9 9.35 4.19 -6.46
CA LYS A 9 8.70 3.39 -5.41
C LYS A 9 8.00 4.26 -4.37
N ASP A 10 8.59 5.39 -4.02
CA ASP A 10 7.99 6.31 -3.05
C ASP A 10 6.71 6.95 -3.61
N GLN A 11 6.71 7.32 -4.90
CA GLN A 11 5.51 7.83 -5.59
C GLN A 11 4.41 6.77 -5.70
N GLU A 12 4.77 5.51 -5.91
CA GLU A 12 3.80 4.41 -5.96
C GLU A 12 3.15 4.18 -4.59
N LYS A 13 3.93 4.18 -3.50
CA LYS A 13 3.40 4.09 -2.12
C LYS A 13 2.46 5.24 -1.80
N ILE A 14 2.79 6.45 -2.22
CA ILE A 14 1.92 7.63 -2.03
C ILE A 14 0.60 7.45 -2.79
N LYS A 15 0.65 6.95 -4.03
CA LYS A 15 -0.58 6.69 -4.80
C LYS A 15 -1.48 5.67 -4.12
N ILE A 16 -0.93 4.55 -3.64
CA ILE A 16 -1.68 3.52 -2.91
C ILE A 16 -2.24 4.12 -1.61
N PHE A 17 -1.44 4.92 -0.90
CA PHE A 17 -1.90 5.59 0.31
C PHE A 17 -3.10 6.52 0.06
N VAL A 18 -3.06 7.33 -1.01
CA VAL A 18 -4.13 8.28 -1.31
C VAL A 18 -5.37 7.58 -1.87
N ASN A 19 -5.18 6.68 -2.85
CA ASN A 19 -6.30 6.12 -3.60
C ASN A 19 -6.95 4.93 -2.88
N ASP A 20 -6.16 4.07 -2.24
CA ASP A 20 -6.64 2.78 -1.72
C ASP A 20 -6.74 2.77 -0.18
N TYR A 21 -5.91 3.55 0.52
CA TYR A 21 -5.93 3.59 1.98
C TYR A 21 -6.80 4.72 2.55
N LEU A 22 -6.63 5.94 2.05
CA LEU A 22 -7.46 7.09 2.46
C LEU A 22 -8.83 7.05 1.78
N GLU A 23 -8.87 6.68 0.51
CA GLU A 23 -10.09 6.73 -0.33
C GLU A 23 -10.77 8.11 -0.27
N ALA A 24 -12.01 8.21 -0.78
CA ALA A 24 -12.76 9.47 -0.79
C ALA A 24 -13.12 9.95 0.64
N ASP A 25 -13.48 9.02 1.53
CA ASP A 25 -13.95 9.32 2.88
C ASP A 25 -12.82 9.83 3.78
N GLY A 26 -11.64 9.22 3.72
CA GLY A 26 -10.46 9.69 4.46
C GLY A 26 -10.00 11.07 3.99
N PHE A 27 -10.06 11.34 2.69
CA PHE A 27 -9.76 12.67 2.15
C PHE A 27 -10.76 13.73 2.64
N PHE A 28 -12.05 13.39 2.66
CA PHE A 28 -13.09 14.26 3.18
C PHE A 28 -12.88 14.59 4.67
N MET A 29 -12.59 13.57 5.48
CA MET A 29 -12.32 13.76 6.91
C MET A 29 -11.08 14.63 7.16
N LEU A 30 -10.00 14.43 6.42
CA LEU A 30 -8.80 15.27 6.51
C LEU A 30 -9.09 16.73 6.12
N THR A 31 -9.95 16.94 5.13
CA THR A 31 -10.39 18.28 4.73
C THR A 31 -11.19 18.95 5.85
N LEU A 32 -12.14 18.25 6.47
CA LEU A 32 -12.90 18.76 7.61
C LEU A 32 -12.01 19.10 8.80
N ILE A 33 -11.02 18.25 9.12
CA ILE A 33 -10.08 18.48 10.21
C ILE A 33 -9.25 19.73 9.94
N LYS A 34 -8.76 19.89 8.70
CA LYS A 34 -8.00 21.06 8.28
C LYS A 34 -8.81 22.35 8.48
N GLU A 35 -10.05 22.38 8.02
CA GLU A 35 -10.94 23.56 8.13
C GLU A 35 -11.26 23.94 9.59
N ASN A 36 -11.31 22.97 10.51
CA ASN A 36 -11.64 23.21 11.92
C ASN A 36 -10.42 23.36 12.83
N SER A 37 -9.20 23.20 12.32
CA SER A 37 -7.99 23.25 13.13
C SER A 37 -6.91 24.13 12.47
N SER A 38 -5.75 23.56 12.18
CA SER A 38 -4.68 24.22 11.44
C SER A 38 -4.00 23.24 10.50
N ASP A 39 -3.36 23.77 9.46
CA ASP A 39 -2.58 22.99 8.50
C ASP A 39 -1.51 22.13 9.18
N PHE A 40 -0.93 22.62 10.29
CA PHE A 40 0.06 21.87 11.07
C PHE A 40 -0.54 20.60 11.67
N VAL A 41 -1.72 20.71 12.30
CA VAL A 41 -2.40 19.57 12.93
C VAL A 41 -2.84 18.55 11.87
N ALA A 42 -3.40 19.01 10.75
CA ALA A 42 -3.79 18.14 9.66
C ALA A 42 -2.57 17.41 9.06
N SER A 43 -1.45 18.11 8.89
CA SER A 43 -0.21 17.52 8.36
C SER A 43 0.37 16.45 9.29
N GLU A 44 0.35 16.69 10.61
CA GLU A 44 0.79 15.71 11.61
C GLU A 44 -0.06 14.44 11.57
N ILE A 45 -1.39 14.57 11.40
CA ILE A 45 -2.29 13.43 11.27
C ILE A 45 -1.96 12.62 10.01
N VAL A 46 -1.78 13.28 8.87
CA VAL A 46 -1.40 12.60 7.62
C VAL A 46 -0.06 11.88 7.77
N TYR A 47 0.92 12.52 8.42
CA TYR A 47 2.22 11.90 8.68
C TYR A 47 2.09 10.61 9.49
N ARG A 48 1.32 10.61 10.58
CA ARG A 48 1.11 9.41 11.42
C ARG A 48 0.32 8.34 10.68
N LEU A 49 -0.72 8.71 9.94
CA LEU A 49 -1.47 7.76 9.10
C LEU A 49 -0.57 7.08 8.08
N TYR A 50 0.31 7.84 7.42
CA TYR A 50 1.23 7.28 6.44
C TYR A 50 2.32 6.42 7.09
N THR A 51 3.06 6.95 8.07
CA THR A 51 4.26 6.30 8.61
C THR A 51 3.97 5.22 9.64
N GLU A 52 3.02 5.47 10.56
CA GLU A 52 2.74 4.56 11.67
C GLU A 52 1.66 3.54 11.31
N LYS A 53 0.71 3.87 10.44
CA LYS A 53 -0.41 2.95 10.12
C LYS A 53 -0.26 2.31 8.75
N PHE A 54 -0.08 3.09 7.71
CA PHE A 54 -0.02 2.58 6.34
C PHE A 54 1.28 1.80 6.09
N LEU A 55 2.46 2.41 6.31
CA LEU A 55 3.72 1.70 6.09
C LEU A 55 3.89 0.48 7.00
N GLU A 56 3.43 0.57 8.25
CA GLU A 56 3.43 -0.55 9.19
C GLU A 56 2.59 -1.72 8.67
N LYS A 57 1.36 -1.47 8.25
CA LYS A 57 0.41 -2.53 7.88
C LYS A 57 0.69 -3.13 6.50
N TYR A 58 1.08 -2.30 5.53
CA TYR A 58 1.16 -2.71 4.12
C TYR A 58 2.57 -3.08 3.66
N PHE A 59 3.62 -2.76 4.43
CA PHE A 59 5.02 -2.96 4.01
C PHE A 59 5.91 -3.65 5.06
N LYS A 60 5.40 -4.06 6.23
CA LYS A 60 6.19 -4.88 7.17
C LYS A 60 6.26 -6.38 6.81
N GLU A 61 5.53 -6.84 5.79
CA GLU A 61 5.50 -8.27 5.40
C GLU A 61 6.74 -8.76 4.60
N THR A 62 7.66 -7.89 4.18
CA THR A 62 8.83 -8.33 3.40
C THR A 62 10.00 -8.87 4.24
N ALA A 63 9.89 -8.95 5.57
CA ALA A 63 10.98 -9.46 6.41
C ALA A 63 10.91 -10.97 6.72
N THR A 64 9.79 -11.65 6.43
CA THR A 64 9.59 -13.06 6.81
C THR A 64 9.46 -14.05 5.63
N THR A 65 9.42 -13.58 4.38
CA THR A 65 9.17 -14.45 3.21
C THR A 65 10.43 -14.96 2.51
N THR A 66 11.65 -14.67 2.98
CA THR A 66 12.89 -15.09 2.29
C THR A 66 13.40 -16.50 2.64
N ILE A 67 12.69 -17.29 3.44
CA ILE A 67 13.08 -18.68 3.72
C ILE A 67 12.30 -19.70 2.88
N TYR A 68 11.01 -19.48 2.62
CA TYR A 68 10.18 -20.44 1.88
C TYR A 68 10.19 -20.22 0.35
N ASP A 69 10.45 -19.00 -0.13
CA ASP A 69 10.47 -18.68 -1.56
C ASP A 69 11.71 -19.24 -2.30
N ALA A 70 12.72 -19.72 -1.57
CA ALA A 70 13.94 -20.33 -2.13
C ALA A 70 13.82 -21.83 -2.44
N ILE A 71 12.72 -22.49 -2.04
CA ILE A 71 12.53 -23.94 -2.22
C ILE A 71 11.65 -24.25 -3.44
N ASP A 72 10.77 -23.33 -3.86
CA ASP A 72 9.77 -23.60 -4.92
C ASP A 72 10.29 -23.39 -6.35
N THR A 73 11.51 -22.87 -6.53
CA THR A 73 12.09 -22.66 -7.88
C THR A 73 12.72 -23.90 -8.51
N LYS A 74 12.68 -25.08 -7.85
CA LYS A 74 13.30 -26.31 -8.36
C LYS A 74 12.34 -27.38 -8.91
N GLN A 75 11.02 -27.14 -8.96
CA GLN A 75 10.05 -28.21 -9.28
C GLN A 75 9.04 -27.91 -10.40
N PHE A 76 9.06 -26.73 -11.05
CA PHE A 76 8.04 -26.40 -12.08
C PHE A 76 8.63 -25.89 -13.41
N GLU A 77 9.74 -26.48 -13.88
CA GLU A 77 10.12 -26.34 -15.30
C GLU A 77 9.31 -27.26 -16.24
N ASP A 78 8.54 -28.22 -15.72
CA ASP A 78 7.79 -29.14 -16.57
C ASP A 78 6.29 -28.89 -16.53
N SER A 79 5.75 -28.59 -17.71
CA SER A 79 4.33 -28.73 -18.09
C SER A 79 3.45 -27.46 -18.04
N MET A 80 3.58 -26.67 -19.10
CA MET A 80 2.47 -26.25 -19.97
C MET A 80 1.12 -25.87 -19.34
N ASN A 81 0.76 -24.60 -19.57
CA ASN A 81 -0.57 -24.16 -20.00
C ASN A 81 -1.76 -24.68 -19.18
N ASN A 82 -2.11 -23.99 -18.09
CA ASN A 82 -3.54 -23.78 -17.89
C ASN A 82 -3.89 -22.46 -17.20
N THR A 83 -4.68 -21.70 -17.94
CA THR A 83 -5.31 -20.44 -17.63
C THR A 83 -6.23 -20.55 -16.41
N LYS A 84 -6.22 -19.53 -15.53
CA LYS A 84 -7.44 -18.96 -14.92
C LYS A 84 -7.13 -17.65 -14.18
N ARG A 85 -7.59 -16.54 -14.78
CA ARG A 85 -7.62 -15.18 -14.22
C ARG A 85 -8.46 -15.17 -12.93
N ARG A 86 -7.94 -14.62 -11.84
CA ARG A 86 -8.72 -14.34 -10.61
C ARG A 86 -9.47 -13.01 -10.79
N GLN A 87 -10.80 -13.05 -10.58
CA GLN A 87 -11.70 -11.90 -10.65
C GLN A 87 -11.68 -11.08 -9.35
N PRO A 88 -11.94 -9.76 -9.38
CA PRO A 88 -12.04 -8.94 -8.18
C PRO A 88 -13.42 -9.08 -7.51
N LEU A 89 -13.40 -9.14 -6.18
CA LEU A 89 -14.58 -9.11 -5.30
C LEU A 89 -15.13 -7.68 -5.21
N CYS A 90 -16.14 -7.35 -6.02
CA CYS A 90 -17.06 -6.27 -5.70
C CYS A 90 -18.41 -6.50 -6.39
N SER A 91 -19.33 -7.16 -5.68
CA SER A 91 -20.76 -6.87 -5.73
C SER A 91 -21.43 -7.70 -4.65
N MET A 92 -22.09 -7.04 -3.71
CA MET A 92 -23.26 -7.47 -2.91
C MET A 92 -23.20 -6.82 -1.55
N ILE A 93 -23.56 -5.53 -1.48
CA ILE A 93 -24.60 -5.06 -0.56
C ILE A 93 -25.34 -3.95 -1.34
N CYS A 94 -26.53 -4.31 -1.83
CA CYS A 94 -27.62 -3.36 -2.03
C CYS A 94 -28.31 -3.15 -0.68
#